data_AF-B9L2D6-F1
#
_entry.id   AF-B9L2D6-F1
#
_cell.length_a   1.000
_cell.length_b   1.000
_cell.length_c   1.000
_cell.angle_alpha   90.00
_cell.angle_beta   90.00
_cell.angle_gamma   90.00
#
_symmetry.space_group_name_H-M   'P 1'
#
loop_
_entity.id
_entity.type
_entity.pdbx_description
1 polymer ?
#
loop_
_entity_poly.entity_id
_entity_poly.type
_entity_poly.pdbx_seq_one_letter_code
_entity_poly.pdbx_strand_id
1 'polypeptide(L)'
;MDQVGSRETQRTIRRAWAGRIAWFFAGMMATLLLLGIAGWVLAPRLFAHRSDLPGERRLARALVEAAAARGAQAIPTRPPLGARAVETGRIVYLGACSQCHGADADGKGWLGTLSYPEASALNDADTQARSDTELYWIIANGLSFTGMPGFQDRLSEEQIWAVVAYLRSLGSGSSGALPAVPQPSSDDLTKADPAGGAVARGAALYIALGCSNCHGAGGNAAGRLQLRATDRRAVRAIREGTDEGMPAYPESLLSEPDLQAVLAYIRTFRSGS
;
A
#
# COMPACT_ATOMS: atom_id res chain seq x y z
N MET A 1 -56.34 32.48 55.16
CA MET A 1 -56.20 31.02 54.92
C MET A 1 -55.50 30.69 53.59
N ASP A 2 -54.86 31.63 52.89
CA ASP A 2 -54.33 31.40 51.52
C ASP A 2 -52.90 30.86 51.40
N GLN A 3 -52.11 30.85 52.48
CA GLN A 3 -50.70 30.42 52.41
C GLN A 3 -50.51 28.89 52.39
N VAL A 4 -51.50 28.12 52.84
CA VAL A 4 -51.40 26.65 52.89
C VAL A 4 -51.65 26.05 51.50
N GLY A 5 -52.65 26.56 50.77
CA GLY A 5 -52.96 26.11 49.40
C GLY A 5 -51.82 26.34 48.41
N SER A 6 -51.15 27.49 48.48
CA SER A 6 -50.03 27.81 47.57
C SER A 6 -48.81 26.89 47.78
N ARG A 7 -48.53 26.48 49.01
CA ARG A 7 -47.43 25.54 49.33
C ARG A 7 -47.72 24.12 48.84
N GLU A 8 -48.98 23.70 48.86
CA GLU A 8 -49.39 22.38 48.38
C GLU A 8 -49.35 22.31 46.84
N THR A 9 -49.82 23.34 46.14
CA THR A 9 -49.70 23.47 44.68
C THR A 9 -48.24 23.53 44.22
N GLN A 10 -47.37 24.25 44.94
CA GLN A 10 -45.93 24.28 44.63
C GLN A 10 -45.26 22.91 44.85
N ARG A 11 -45.68 22.13 45.85
CA ARG A 11 -45.17 20.77 46.09
C ARG A 11 -45.60 19.79 45.01
N THR A 12 -46.85 19.87 44.52
CA THR A 12 -47.33 18.99 43.44
C THR A 12 -46.67 19.31 42.11
N ILE A 13 -46.50 20.60 41.78
CA ILE A 13 -45.78 21.04 40.57
C ILE A 13 -44.31 20.59 40.62
N ARG A 14 -43.60 20.79 41.74
CA ARG A 14 -42.20 20.34 41.89
C ARG A 14 -42.05 18.82 41.77
N ARG A 15 -42.98 18.03 42.32
CA ARG A 15 -43.00 16.56 42.16
C ARG A 15 -43.25 16.14 40.71
N ALA A 16 -44.17 16.82 40.02
CA ALA A 16 -44.46 16.56 38.61
C ALA A 16 -43.26 16.91 37.70
N TRP A 17 -42.57 18.01 37.95
CA TRP A 17 -41.36 18.40 37.23
C TRP A 17 -40.16 17.48 37.54
N ALA A 18 -39.95 17.12 38.81
CA ALA A 18 -38.91 16.17 39.20
C ALA A 18 -39.11 14.80 38.53
N GLY A 19 -40.36 14.32 38.43
CA GLY A 19 -40.69 13.10 37.69
C GLY A 19 -40.37 13.19 36.20
N ARG A 20 -40.74 14.29 35.54
CA ARG A 20 -40.45 14.51 34.10
C ARG A 20 -38.95 14.57 33.81
N ILE A 21 -38.18 15.25 34.66
CA ILE A 21 -36.72 15.33 34.53
C ILE A 21 -36.08 13.95 34.76
N ALA A 22 -36.54 13.20 35.76
CA ALA A 22 -36.05 11.84 36.01
C ALA A 22 -36.31 10.90 34.81
N TRP A 23 -37.49 10.96 34.20
CA TRP A 23 -37.82 10.20 32.99
C TRP A 23 -36.96 10.59 31.78
N PHE A 24 -36.65 11.87 31.61
CA PHE A 24 -35.74 12.34 30.56
C PHE A 24 -34.34 11.72 30.71
N PHE A 25 -33.74 11.79 31.90
CA PHE A 25 -32.42 11.21 32.16
C PHE A 25 -32.42 9.67 32.08
N ALA A 26 -33.47 9.01 32.55
CA ALA A 26 -33.61 7.56 32.40
C ALA A 26 -33.68 7.15 30.93
N GLY A 27 -34.44 7.88 30.10
CA GLY A 27 -34.50 7.66 28.66
C GLY A 27 -33.17 7.89 27.95
N MET A 28 -32.45 8.96 28.30
CA MET A 28 -31.11 9.24 27.78
C MET A 28 -30.13 8.12 28.15
N MET A 29 -30.13 7.68 29.41
CA MET A 29 -29.26 6.60 29.87
C MET A 29 -29.58 5.28 29.15
N ALA A 30 -30.86 4.95 28.99
CA ALA A 30 -31.30 3.77 28.25
C ALA A 30 -30.85 3.83 26.78
N THR A 31 -30.94 5.01 26.14
CA THR A 31 -30.50 5.21 24.75
C THR A 31 -29.00 5.03 24.60
N LEU A 32 -28.20 5.63 25.49
CA LEU A 32 -26.75 5.47 25.49
C LEU A 32 -26.34 4.01 25.73
N LEU A 33 -27.04 3.32 26.63
CA LEU A 33 -26.79 1.91 26.94
C LEU A 33 -27.15 1.01 25.74
N LEU A 34 -28.26 1.28 25.06
CA LEU A 34 -28.64 0.59 23.82
C LEU A 34 -27.64 0.84 22.69
N LEU A 35 -27.16 2.07 22.51
CA LEU A 35 -26.10 2.39 21.53
C LEU A 35 -24.79 1.69 21.86
N GLY A 36 -24.41 1.63 23.15
CA GLY A 36 -23.24 0.90 23.61
C GLY A 36 -23.33 -0.60 23.35
N ILE A 37 -24.48 -1.22 23.65
CA ILE A 37 -24.73 -2.64 23.37
C ILE A 37 -24.74 -2.90 21.86
N ALA A 38 -25.45 -2.06 21.08
CA ALA A 38 -25.46 -2.18 19.63
C ALA A 38 -24.04 -2.07 19.06
N GLY A 39 -23.26 -1.09 19.51
CA GLY A 39 -21.86 -0.94 19.18
C GLY A 39 -21.04 -2.18 19.53
N TRP A 40 -21.17 -2.73 20.74
CA TRP A 40 -20.45 -3.94 21.16
C TRP A 40 -20.82 -5.19 20.34
N VAL A 41 -22.08 -5.30 19.90
CA VAL A 41 -22.55 -6.43 19.07
C VAL A 41 -22.19 -6.25 17.59
N LEU A 42 -22.19 -5.02 17.08
CA LEU A 42 -21.94 -4.70 15.67
C LEU A 42 -20.45 -4.49 15.38
N ALA A 43 -19.68 -3.95 16.31
CA ALA A 43 -18.26 -3.63 16.12
C ALA A 43 -17.43 -4.85 15.70
N PRO A 44 -17.55 -6.06 16.32
CA PRO A 44 -16.81 -7.22 15.86
C PRO A 44 -17.14 -7.58 14.40
N ARG A 45 -18.39 -7.39 13.97
CA ARG A 45 -18.80 -7.65 12.58
C ARG A 45 -18.29 -6.59 11.61
N LEU A 46 -18.27 -5.33 12.04
CA LEU A 46 -17.72 -4.21 11.27
C LEU A 46 -16.20 -4.31 11.12
N PHE A 47 -15.48 -4.65 12.18
CA PHE A 47 -14.02 -4.74 12.18
C PHE A 47 -13.48 -6.09 11.65
N ALA A 48 -14.28 -7.16 11.65
CA ALA A 48 -13.88 -8.45 11.07
C ALA A 48 -14.31 -8.61 9.60
N HIS A 49 -15.01 -7.65 9.02
CA HIS A 49 -15.41 -7.67 7.61
C HIS A 49 -14.18 -7.57 6.70
N ARG A 50 -14.10 -8.46 5.71
CA ARG A 50 -13.06 -8.44 4.66
C ARG A 50 -13.63 -8.23 3.25
N SER A 51 -14.93 -8.01 3.13
CA SER A 51 -15.60 -7.71 1.87
C SER A 51 -16.01 -6.23 1.89
N ASP A 52 -16.41 -5.68 0.75
CA ASP A 52 -16.94 -4.31 0.73
C ASP A 52 -18.43 -4.29 1.05
N LEU A 53 -18.86 -3.29 1.83
CA LEU A 53 -20.28 -2.93 1.92
C LEU A 53 -20.75 -2.26 0.63
N PRO A 54 -22.06 -2.30 0.31
CA PRO A 54 -22.62 -1.60 -0.84
C PRO A 54 -22.27 -0.10 -0.78
N GLY A 55 -21.49 0.37 -1.77
CA GLY A 55 -21.10 1.79 -1.89
C GLY A 55 -19.86 2.20 -1.08
N GLU A 56 -19.27 1.32 -0.28
CA GLU A 56 -18.07 1.62 0.52
C GLU A 56 -16.91 2.12 -0.34
N ARG A 57 -16.59 1.40 -1.43
CA ARG A 57 -15.54 1.83 -2.38
C ARG A 57 -15.81 3.20 -2.99
N ARG A 58 -17.07 3.54 -3.26
CA ARG A 58 -17.44 4.85 -3.83
C ARG A 58 -17.22 5.97 -2.82
N LEU A 59 -17.62 5.73 -1.57
CA LEU A 59 -17.38 6.68 -0.48
C LEU A 59 -15.88 6.84 -0.22
N ALA A 60 -15.14 5.74 -0.10
CA ALA A 60 -13.69 5.76 0.09
C ALA A 60 -12.99 6.54 -1.02
N ARG A 61 -13.34 6.26 -2.29
CA ARG A 61 -12.81 6.99 -3.45
C ARG A 61 -13.08 8.49 -3.38
N ALA A 62 -14.32 8.88 -3.09
CA ALA A 62 -14.69 10.29 -2.98
C ALA A 62 -13.95 11.00 -1.84
N LEU A 63 -13.73 10.31 -0.71
CA LEU A 63 -12.94 10.84 0.41
C LEU A 63 -11.46 11.02 0.02
N VAL A 64 -10.86 10.04 -0.66
CA VAL A 64 -9.47 10.12 -1.14
C VAL A 64 -9.31 11.26 -2.15
N GLU A 65 -10.22 11.40 -3.10
CA GLU A 65 -10.22 12.52 -4.05
C GLU A 65 -10.32 13.87 -3.34
N ALA A 66 -11.27 14.01 -2.43
CA ALA A 66 -11.45 15.26 -1.69
C ALA A 66 -10.26 15.60 -0.77
N ALA A 67 -9.56 14.59 -0.24
CA ALA A 67 -8.35 14.79 0.55
C ALA A 67 -7.17 15.16 -0.35
N ALA A 68 -6.93 14.40 -1.43
CA ALA A 68 -5.85 14.64 -2.38
C ALA A 68 -5.97 16.00 -3.05
N ALA A 69 -7.17 16.42 -3.46
CA ALA A 69 -7.41 17.74 -4.05
C ALA A 69 -7.14 18.90 -3.08
N ARG A 70 -7.39 18.72 -1.78
CA ARG A 70 -7.04 19.72 -0.75
C ARG A 70 -5.54 19.77 -0.52
N GLY A 71 -4.91 18.61 -0.39
CA GLY A 71 -3.48 18.48 -0.18
C GLY A 71 -2.62 18.91 -1.38
N ALA A 72 -3.15 18.76 -2.59
CA ALA A 72 -2.52 19.16 -3.85
C ALA A 72 -2.14 20.66 -3.90
N GLN A 73 -2.77 21.50 -3.08
CA GLN A 73 -2.55 22.95 -3.05
C GLN A 73 -1.18 23.35 -2.47
N ALA A 74 -0.52 22.44 -1.75
CA ALA A 74 0.77 22.67 -1.10
C ALA A 74 1.91 21.79 -1.68
N ILE A 75 1.74 21.29 -2.90
CA ILE A 75 2.69 20.37 -3.54
C ILE A 75 3.83 21.14 -4.24
N PRO A 76 5.08 20.66 -4.16
CA PRO A 76 6.21 21.23 -4.89
C PRO A 76 5.94 21.36 -6.40
N THR A 77 6.66 22.26 -7.07
CA THR A 77 6.50 22.45 -8.51
C THR A 77 6.90 21.20 -9.28
N ARG A 78 6.01 20.73 -10.17
CA ARG A 78 6.26 19.57 -11.04
C ARG A 78 7.47 19.81 -11.95
N PRO A 79 8.53 18.97 -11.88
CA PRO A 79 9.65 19.06 -12.80
C PRO A 79 9.28 18.54 -14.20
N PRO A 80 10.09 18.79 -15.24
CA PRO A 80 9.85 18.24 -16.57
C PRO A 80 9.88 16.70 -16.57
N LEU A 81 8.75 16.07 -16.89
CA LEU A 81 8.61 14.61 -16.92
C LEU A 81 9.08 14.06 -18.29
N GLY A 82 10.39 14.00 -18.49
CA GLY A 82 11.03 13.42 -19.68
C GLY A 82 11.29 11.91 -19.58
N ALA A 83 11.86 11.31 -20.63
CA ALA A 83 12.17 9.87 -20.68
C ALA A 83 13.04 9.39 -19.49
N ARG A 84 13.99 10.23 -19.04
CA ARG A 84 14.80 9.94 -17.85
C ARG A 84 13.95 9.84 -16.58
N ALA A 85 12.96 10.72 -16.41
CA ALA A 85 12.07 10.70 -15.25
C ALA A 85 11.18 9.43 -15.27
N VAL A 86 10.72 9.01 -16.46
CA VAL A 86 9.96 7.75 -16.61
C VAL A 86 10.80 6.54 -16.21
N GLU A 87 12.06 6.46 -16.65
CA GLU A 87 12.96 5.35 -16.29
C GLU A 87 13.27 5.34 -14.79
N THR A 88 13.62 6.49 -14.21
CA THR A 88 13.82 6.62 -12.75
C THR A 88 12.55 6.23 -11.99
N GLY A 89 11.38 6.68 -12.46
CA GLY A 89 10.09 6.35 -11.87
C GLY A 89 9.79 4.87 -11.90
N ARG A 90 10.09 4.17 -12.99
CA ARG A 90 9.95 2.72 -13.11
C ARG A 90 10.76 1.99 -12.06
N ILE A 91 12.03 2.38 -11.90
CA ILE A 91 12.93 1.78 -10.92
C ILE A 91 12.37 1.95 -9.51
N VAL A 92 12.00 3.17 -9.14
CA VAL A 92 11.41 3.48 -7.82
C VAL A 92 10.11 2.68 -7.63
N TYR A 93 9.26 2.62 -8.65
CA TYR A 93 8.02 1.88 -8.62
C TYR A 93 8.22 0.38 -8.36
N LEU A 94 9.16 -0.27 -9.07
CA LEU A 94 9.45 -1.69 -8.89
C LEU A 94 10.09 -2.00 -7.52
N GLY A 95 10.81 -1.04 -6.94
CA GLY A 95 11.39 -1.17 -5.60
C GLY A 95 10.38 -0.96 -4.48
N ALA A 96 9.45 -0.01 -4.63
CA ALA A 96 8.61 0.49 -3.53
C ALA A 96 7.11 0.18 -3.66
N CYS A 97 6.59 0.02 -4.88
CA CYS A 97 5.15 -0.01 -5.13
C CYS A 97 4.66 -1.37 -5.67
N SER A 98 5.48 -2.05 -6.49
CA SER A 98 5.05 -3.24 -7.24
C SER A 98 4.70 -4.46 -6.38
N GLN A 99 5.21 -4.54 -5.15
CA GLN A 99 4.85 -5.64 -4.24
C GLN A 99 3.35 -5.62 -3.88
N CYS A 100 2.76 -4.42 -3.82
CA CYS A 100 1.33 -4.24 -3.61
C CYS A 100 0.58 -4.07 -4.94
N HIS A 101 1.08 -3.24 -5.84
CA HIS A 101 0.37 -2.85 -7.06
C HIS A 101 0.69 -3.70 -8.31
N GLY A 102 1.57 -4.71 -8.19
CA GLY A 102 2.05 -5.53 -9.30
C GLY A 102 3.15 -4.85 -10.12
N ALA A 103 4.02 -5.60 -10.79
CA ALA A 103 5.04 -5.01 -11.66
C ALA A 103 4.46 -4.31 -12.90
N ASP A 104 3.34 -4.82 -13.41
CA ASP A 104 2.60 -4.26 -14.54
C ASP A 104 1.56 -3.21 -14.10
N ALA A 105 1.56 -2.85 -12.82
CA ALA A 105 0.63 -1.88 -12.22
C ALA A 105 -0.85 -2.27 -12.33
N ASP A 106 -1.16 -3.56 -12.35
CA ASP A 106 -2.51 -4.12 -12.51
C ASP A 106 -3.24 -4.41 -11.18
N GLY A 107 -2.63 -4.05 -10.04
CA GLY A 107 -3.18 -4.25 -8.70
C GLY A 107 -2.99 -5.67 -8.15
N LYS A 108 -2.33 -6.57 -8.88
CA LYS A 108 -2.17 -7.99 -8.48
C LYS A 108 -0.83 -8.28 -7.82
N GLY A 109 -0.25 -7.30 -7.14
CA GLY A 109 0.91 -7.54 -6.29
C GLY A 109 0.52 -8.46 -5.13
N TRP A 110 1.40 -9.40 -4.79
CA TRP A 110 1.09 -10.44 -3.81
C TRP A 110 0.73 -9.87 -2.43
N LEU A 111 1.34 -8.76 -1.99
CA LEU A 111 0.94 -8.06 -0.76
C LEU A 111 -0.39 -7.33 -0.91
N GLY A 112 -0.66 -6.81 -2.11
CA GLY A 112 -1.87 -6.07 -2.42
C GLY A 112 -3.11 -6.95 -2.30
N THR A 113 -3.04 -8.18 -2.80
CA THR A 113 -4.12 -9.17 -2.73
C THR A 113 -4.37 -9.71 -1.31
N LEU A 114 -3.42 -9.51 -0.40
CA LEU A 114 -3.54 -9.90 1.02
C LEU A 114 -3.98 -8.75 1.93
N SER A 115 -4.07 -7.54 1.39
CA SER A 115 -4.43 -6.32 2.12
C SER A 115 -5.93 -6.04 2.03
N TYR A 116 -6.46 -5.30 3.01
CA TYR A 116 -7.81 -4.73 2.93
C TYR A 116 -7.75 -3.20 3.11
N PRO A 117 -8.32 -2.41 2.19
CA PRO A 117 -8.78 -2.84 0.86
C PRO A 117 -7.62 -3.39 0.01
N GLU A 118 -7.94 -4.20 -1.00
CA GLU A 118 -6.94 -4.67 -1.97
C GLU A 118 -6.29 -3.49 -2.70
N ALA A 119 -5.04 -3.66 -3.11
CA ALA A 119 -4.33 -2.64 -3.88
C ALA A 119 -5.02 -2.37 -5.23
N SER A 120 -5.19 -1.10 -5.58
CA SER A 120 -5.79 -0.70 -6.85
C SER A 120 -4.85 -0.96 -8.03
N ALA A 121 -5.42 -1.23 -9.20
CA ALA A 121 -4.70 -1.07 -10.46
C ALA A 121 -4.31 0.40 -10.65
N LEU A 122 -3.08 0.67 -11.10
CA LEU A 122 -2.56 2.01 -11.36
C LEU A 122 -2.38 2.30 -12.86
N ASN A 123 -2.58 1.29 -13.70
CA ASN A 123 -2.63 1.41 -15.16
C ASN A 123 -4.07 1.67 -15.68
N ASP A 124 -5.03 1.91 -14.78
CA ASP A 124 -6.45 2.07 -15.12
C ASP A 124 -6.85 3.52 -15.43
N ALA A 125 -8.05 3.69 -15.98
CA ALA A 125 -8.58 5.00 -16.34
C ALA A 125 -8.76 5.91 -15.11
N ASP A 126 -9.09 5.36 -13.94
CA ASP A 126 -9.29 6.12 -12.71
C ASP A 126 -7.96 6.78 -12.26
N THR A 127 -6.85 6.05 -12.31
CA THR A 127 -5.51 6.59 -12.01
C THR A 127 -5.09 7.63 -13.04
N GLN A 128 -5.41 7.40 -14.32
CA GLN A 128 -5.09 8.35 -15.38
C GLN A 128 -5.92 9.65 -15.30
N ALA A 129 -7.14 9.59 -14.78
CA ALA A 129 -8.01 10.76 -14.62
C ALA A 129 -7.59 11.71 -13.49
N ARG A 130 -6.82 11.24 -12.51
CA ARG A 130 -6.30 12.08 -11.41
C ARG A 130 -5.33 13.11 -11.94
N SER A 131 -5.21 14.26 -11.29
CA SER A 131 -4.14 15.23 -11.56
C SER A 131 -2.79 14.72 -11.05
N ASP A 132 -1.71 15.24 -11.63
CA ASP A 132 -0.34 14.90 -11.23
C ASP A 132 -0.04 15.26 -9.77
N THR A 133 -0.59 16.37 -9.28
CA THR A 133 -0.47 16.82 -7.88
C THR A 133 -1.25 15.93 -6.92
N GLU A 134 -2.40 15.38 -7.33
CA GLU A 134 -3.12 14.40 -6.52
C GLU A 134 -2.36 13.09 -6.42
N LEU A 135 -1.79 12.60 -7.53
CA LEU A 135 -0.95 11.40 -7.51
C LEU A 135 0.28 11.60 -6.61
N TYR A 136 0.96 12.75 -6.73
CA TYR A 136 2.07 13.10 -5.86
C TYR A 136 1.64 13.08 -4.39
N TRP A 137 0.53 13.75 -4.05
CA TRP A 137 0.06 13.84 -2.67
C TRP A 137 -0.25 12.46 -2.08
N ILE A 138 -0.91 11.58 -2.85
CA ILE A 138 -1.24 10.21 -2.44
C ILE A 138 0.04 9.41 -2.19
N ILE A 139 1.06 9.50 -3.06
CA ILE A 139 2.32 8.77 -2.90
C ILE A 139 3.09 9.30 -1.68
N ALA A 140 3.16 10.62 -1.53
CA ALA A 140 3.88 11.25 -0.42
C ALA A 140 3.28 10.89 0.95
N ASN A 141 1.95 10.95 1.07
CA ASN A 141 1.25 10.83 2.36
C ASN A 141 0.70 9.42 2.65
N GLY A 142 0.49 8.61 1.62
CA GLY A 142 -0.22 7.34 1.73
C GLY A 142 -1.71 7.55 2.00
N LEU A 143 -2.40 6.46 2.36
CA LEU A 143 -3.84 6.49 2.66
C LEU A 143 -4.11 5.80 4.00
N SER A 144 -4.58 6.56 4.98
CA SER A 144 -4.97 6.02 6.29
C SER A 144 -6.06 4.96 6.16
N PHE A 145 -6.05 3.98 7.07
CA PHE A 145 -6.97 2.83 7.07
C PHE A 145 -6.86 1.93 5.82
N THR A 146 -5.71 1.97 5.15
CA THR A 146 -5.37 1.06 4.05
C THR A 146 -3.94 0.53 4.24
N GLY A 147 -3.53 -0.42 3.39
CA GLY A 147 -2.14 -0.87 3.31
C GLY A 147 -1.17 0.09 2.61
N MET A 148 -1.62 1.27 2.14
CA MET A 148 -0.78 2.21 1.38
C MET A 148 -0.01 3.18 2.30
N PRO A 149 1.31 2.99 2.50
CA PRO A 149 2.11 3.87 3.34
C PRO A 149 2.42 5.20 2.65
N GLY A 150 2.80 6.20 3.45
CA GLY A 150 3.42 7.42 2.93
C GLY A 150 4.89 7.22 2.62
N PHE A 151 5.36 7.80 1.52
CA PHE A 151 6.74 7.67 1.05
C PHE A 151 7.60 8.93 1.21
N GLN A 152 7.04 10.05 1.68
CA GLN A 152 7.78 11.32 1.83
C GLN A 152 9.03 11.21 2.73
N ASP A 153 9.05 10.30 3.69
CA ASP A 153 10.20 10.08 4.58
C ASP A 153 11.25 9.11 4.00
N ARG A 154 10.96 8.49 2.84
CA ARG A 154 11.80 7.45 2.22
C ARG A 154 12.23 7.78 0.79
N LEU A 155 11.45 8.58 0.08
CA LEU A 155 11.70 9.00 -1.29
C LEU A 155 11.85 10.53 -1.31
N SER A 156 12.84 11.00 -2.05
CA SER A 156 12.97 12.43 -2.39
C SER A 156 11.79 12.91 -3.23
N GLU A 157 11.55 14.22 -3.23
CA GLU A 157 10.50 14.84 -4.05
C GLU A 157 10.67 14.49 -5.52
N GLU A 158 11.91 14.49 -6.02
CA GLU A 158 12.24 14.12 -7.40
C GLU A 158 11.89 12.65 -7.70
N GLN A 159 12.10 11.74 -6.75
CA GLN A 159 11.74 10.33 -6.91
C GLN A 159 10.21 10.14 -6.94
N ILE A 160 9.47 10.86 -6.11
CA ILE A 160 7.99 10.81 -6.12
C ILE A 160 7.47 11.36 -7.46
N TRP A 161 8.02 12.49 -7.93
CA TRP A 161 7.69 13.03 -9.26
C TRP A 161 8.04 12.08 -10.40
N ALA A 162 9.17 11.38 -10.30
CA ALA A 162 9.55 10.35 -11.27
C ALA A 162 8.51 9.21 -11.30
N VAL A 163 8.02 8.75 -10.15
CA VAL A 163 6.92 7.76 -10.11
C VAL A 163 5.67 8.27 -10.80
N VAL A 164 5.28 9.54 -10.59
CA VAL A 164 4.16 10.16 -11.31
C VAL A 164 4.39 10.14 -12.83
N ALA A 165 5.61 10.43 -13.30
CA ALA A 165 5.97 10.33 -14.72
C ALA A 165 5.78 8.91 -15.26
N TYR A 166 6.22 7.91 -14.49
CA TYR A 166 6.06 6.51 -14.85
C TYR A 166 4.58 6.13 -14.93
N LEU A 167 3.75 6.50 -13.95
CA LEU A 167 2.31 6.21 -13.97
C LEU A 167 1.62 6.80 -15.21
N ARG A 168 2.02 8.00 -15.65
CA ARG A 168 1.49 8.61 -16.90
C ARG A 168 1.90 7.88 -18.17
N SER A 169 3.09 7.28 -18.16
CA SER A 169 3.56 6.48 -19.30
C SER A 169 2.70 5.23 -19.51
N LEU A 170 2.09 4.68 -18.44
CA LEU A 170 1.23 3.51 -18.50
C LEU A 170 -0.11 3.76 -19.22
N GLY A 171 -0.69 4.96 -19.05
CA GLY A 171 -1.99 5.31 -19.63
C GLY A 171 -1.95 5.75 -21.09
N SER A 172 -0.80 6.22 -21.56
CA SER A 172 -0.69 6.89 -22.88
C SER A 172 -0.57 5.92 -24.06
N GLY A 173 -0.59 4.60 -23.84
CA GLY A 173 -0.28 3.60 -24.86
C GLY A 173 1.15 3.71 -25.45
N SER A 174 1.94 4.66 -24.94
CA SER A 174 3.30 5.01 -25.36
C SER A 174 4.36 4.27 -24.57
N SER A 175 4.00 3.15 -23.96
CA SER A 175 4.97 2.10 -23.71
C SER A 175 5.34 1.55 -25.08
N GLY A 176 6.46 1.97 -25.66
CA GLY A 176 7.23 0.98 -26.41
C GLY A 176 7.39 -0.18 -25.43
N ALA A 177 6.62 -1.25 -25.64
CA ALA A 177 6.22 -2.21 -24.60
C ALA A 177 7.43 -2.58 -23.76
N LEU A 178 7.55 -1.94 -22.58
CA LEU A 178 8.66 -2.22 -21.71
C LEU A 178 8.48 -3.69 -21.29
N PRO A 179 9.54 -4.50 -21.29
CA PRO A 179 9.38 -5.93 -21.11
C PRO A 179 8.62 -6.21 -19.82
N ALA A 180 7.55 -7.00 -19.94
CA ALA A 180 6.84 -7.53 -18.78
C ALA A 180 7.84 -8.30 -17.93
N VAL A 181 7.86 -8.06 -16.63
CA VAL A 181 8.71 -8.81 -15.70
C VAL A 181 7.90 -9.98 -15.16
N PRO A 182 8.28 -11.24 -15.43
CA PRO A 182 7.54 -12.39 -14.96
C PRO A 182 7.42 -12.41 -13.43
N GLN A 183 6.20 -12.39 -12.91
CA GLN A 183 5.91 -12.44 -11.48
C GLN A 183 6.09 -13.86 -10.92
N PRO A 184 6.45 -14.02 -9.64
CA PRO A 184 6.48 -15.33 -8.99
C PRO A 184 5.12 -16.03 -9.06
N SER A 185 5.11 -17.28 -9.51
CA SER A 185 3.94 -18.13 -9.45
C SER A 185 3.69 -18.65 -8.03
N SER A 186 2.51 -19.21 -7.77
CA SER A 186 2.22 -19.93 -6.51
C SER A 186 3.25 -21.03 -6.24
N ASP A 187 3.74 -21.70 -7.29
CA ASP A 187 4.72 -22.77 -7.18
C ASP A 187 6.10 -22.23 -6.80
N ASP A 188 6.48 -21.04 -7.30
CA ASP A 188 7.72 -20.37 -6.92
C ASP A 188 7.68 -19.94 -5.44
N LEU A 189 6.53 -19.42 -4.99
CA LEU A 189 6.31 -19.05 -3.59
C LEU A 189 6.32 -20.27 -2.66
N THR A 190 5.81 -21.42 -3.12
CA THR A 190 5.80 -22.66 -2.32
C THR A 190 7.22 -23.23 -2.13
N LYS A 191 8.11 -22.99 -3.09
CA LYS A 191 9.54 -23.40 -3.01
C LYS A 191 10.38 -22.46 -2.13
N ALA A 192 9.88 -21.26 -1.83
CA ALA A 192 10.53 -20.28 -0.99
C ALA A 192 10.32 -20.62 0.50
N ASP A 193 11.32 -21.28 1.10
CA ASP A 193 11.30 -21.68 2.51
C ASP A 193 12.51 -21.08 3.24
N PRO A 194 12.33 -20.11 4.16
CA PRO A 194 13.43 -19.53 4.94
C PRO A 194 14.09 -20.53 5.90
N ALA A 195 13.39 -21.60 6.28
CA ALA A 195 13.93 -22.69 7.11
C ALA A 195 14.53 -23.83 6.28
N GLY A 196 14.40 -23.78 4.96
CA GLY A 196 14.88 -24.81 4.04
C GLY A 196 16.40 -24.76 3.80
N GLY A 197 16.87 -25.62 2.89
CA GLY A 197 18.26 -25.60 2.44
C GLY A 197 18.66 -24.30 1.72
N ALA A 198 19.95 -24.15 1.40
CA ALA A 198 20.49 -22.90 0.86
C ALA A 198 19.73 -22.34 -0.37
N VAL A 199 19.26 -23.20 -1.28
CA VAL A 199 18.48 -22.77 -2.45
C VAL A 199 17.07 -22.30 -2.08
N ALA A 200 16.38 -22.99 -1.16
CA ALA A 200 15.03 -22.62 -0.73
C ALA A 200 15.03 -21.33 0.10
N ARG A 201 16.01 -21.19 1.00
CA ARG A 201 16.25 -19.95 1.74
C ARG A 201 16.62 -18.81 0.80
N GLY A 202 17.46 -19.08 -0.20
CA GLY A 202 17.83 -18.13 -1.24
C GLY A 202 16.63 -17.65 -2.05
N ALA A 203 15.71 -18.55 -2.41
CA ALA A 203 14.47 -18.21 -3.09
C ALA A 203 13.58 -17.30 -2.23
N ALA A 204 13.44 -17.63 -0.93
CA ALA A 204 12.69 -16.81 0.01
C ALA A 204 13.25 -15.39 0.12
N LEU A 205 14.58 -15.26 0.26
CA LEU A 205 15.26 -13.97 0.31
C LEU A 205 15.14 -13.20 -1.01
N TYR A 206 15.32 -13.87 -2.16
CA TYR A 206 15.23 -13.25 -3.48
C TYR A 206 13.85 -12.63 -3.73
N ILE A 207 12.79 -13.32 -3.32
CA ILE A 207 11.41 -12.81 -3.45
C ILE A 207 11.14 -11.72 -2.40
N ALA A 208 11.49 -11.97 -1.13
CA ALA A 208 11.23 -11.04 -0.03
C ALA A 208 11.97 -9.69 -0.18
N LEU A 209 13.17 -9.71 -0.74
CA LEU A 209 13.97 -8.51 -1.02
C LEU A 209 13.58 -7.82 -2.34
N GLY A 210 12.61 -8.38 -3.07
CA GLY A 210 12.06 -7.81 -4.30
C GLY A 210 12.95 -7.98 -5.54
N CYS A 211 13.97 -8.85 -5.50
CA CYS A 211 14.85 -9.07 -6.65
C CYS A 211 14.05 -9.53 -7.89
N SER A 212 13.00 -10.34 -7.68
CA SER A 212 12.09 -10.81 -8.74
C SER A 212 11.32 -9.70 -9.45
N ASN A 213 11.13 -8.53 -8.82
CA ASN A 213 10.35 -7.43 -9.41
C ASN A 213 11.04 -6.81 -10.62
N CYS A 214 12.37 -6.90 -10.69
CA CYS A 214 13.15 -6.42 -11.81
C CYS A 214 13.75 -7.57 -12.62
N HIS A 215 14.28 -8.59 -11.96
CA HIS A 215 15.00 -9.68 -12.62
C HIS A 215 14.08 -10.84 -13.07
N GLY A 216 12.80 -10.84 -12.67
CA GLY A 216 11.85 -11.92 -12.90
C GLY A 216 12.00 -13.05 -11.88
N ALA A 217 10.94 -13.83 -11.69
CA ALA A 217 10.93 -14.94 -10.74
C ALA A 217 12.08 -15.95 -10.94
N GLY A 218 12.38 -16.26 -12.21
CA GLY A 218 13.48 -17.15 -12.60
C GLY A 218 14.70 -16.43 -13.17
N GLY A 219 14.90 -15.13 -12.87
CA GLY A 219 16.00 -14.35 -13.47
C GLY A 219 15.85 -14.12 -14.98
N ASN A 220 14.63 -14.28 -15.51
CA ASN A 220 14.28 -14.31 -16.92
C ASN A 220 13.71 -12.99 -17.47
N ALA A 221 13.84 -11.89 -16.72
CA ALA A 221 13.53 -10.57 -17.27
C ALA A 221 14.36 -10.27 -18.52
N ALA A 222 13.80 -9.49 -19.44
CA ALA A 222 14.47 -9.23 -20.72
C ALA A 222 15.63 -8.23 -20.60
N GLY A 223 16.56 -8.30 -21.57
CA GLY A 223 17.66 -7.34 -21.71
C GLY A 223 18.65 -7.41 -20.54
N ARG A 224 19.07 -6.24 -20.06
CA ARG A 224 20.09 -6.07 -19.00
C ARG A 224 19.66 -6.58 -17.62
N LEU A 225 18.38 -6.84 -17.42
CA LEU A 225 17.84 -7.38 -16.17
C LEU A 225 17.92 -8.91 -16.10
N GLN A 226 18.26 -9.59 -17.21
CA GLN A 226 18.38 -11.04 -17.21
C GLN A 226 19.57 -11.50 -16.37
N LEU A 227 19.34 -12.39 -15.40
CA LEU A 227 20.39 -12.94 -14.55
C LEU A 227 20.99 -14.18 -15.19
N ARG A 228 22.23 -14.08 -15.69
CA ARG A 228 22.96 -15.18 -16.32
C ARG A 228 24.24 -15.59 -15.58
N ALA A 229 24.72 -14.79 -14.64
CA ALA A 229 25.98 -15.01 -13.94
C ALA A 229 25.91 -14.62 -12.45
N THR A 230 26.70 -15.29 -11.62
CA THR A 230 26.89 -15.02 -10.19
C THR A 230 28.37 -14.74 -9.89
N ASP A 231 29.00 -13.93 -10.74
CA ASP A 231 30.42 -13.57 -10.63
C ASP A 231 30.67 -12.42 -9.64
N ARG A 232 31.93 -11.99 -9.52
CA ARG A 232 32.31 -10.88 -8.63
C ARG A 232 31.58 -9.56 -8.96
N ARG A 233 31.18 -9.37 -10.22
CA ARG A 233 30.43 -8.18 -10.64
C ARG A 233 29.00 -8.25 -10.12
N ALA A 234 28.35 -9.42 -10.19
CA ALA A 234 27.02 -9.63 -9.60
C ALA A 234 27.03 -9.40 -8.08
N VAL A 235 28.05 -9.93 -7.36
CA VAL A 235 28.20 -9.70 -5.92
C VAL A 235 28.36 -8.21 -5.61
N ARG A 236 29.22 -7.51 -6.35
CA ARG A 236 29.40 -6.06 -6.20
C ARG A 236 28.08 -5.31 -6.43
N ALA A 237 27.35 -5.63 -7.50
CA ALA A 237 26.07 -4.99 -7.81
C ALA A 237 25.03 -5.21 -6.70
N ILE A 238 24.98 -6.41 -6.10
CA ILE A 238 24.11 -6.66 -4.94
C ILE A 238 24.53 -5.82 -3.74
N ARG A 239 25.82 -5.75 -3.42
CA ARG A 239 26.32 -5.05 -2.23
C ARG A 239 26.24 -3.52 -2.34
N GLU A 240 26.63 -2.99 -3.49
CA GLU A 240 26.85 -1.56 -3.72
C GLU A 240 25.67 -0.92 -4.49
N GLY A 241 24.79 -1.72 -5.08
CA GLY A 241 23.79 -1.23 -6.02
C GLY A 241 24.39 -0.86 -7.37
N THR A 242 23.60 -0.19 -8.22
CA THR A 242 24.07 0.34 -9.51
C THR A 242 23.43 1.70 -9.79
N ASP A 243 24.11 2.56 -10.55
CA ASP A 243 23.56 3.84 -11.04
C ASP A 243 22.36 3.66 -11.99
N GLU A 244 22.16 2.43 -12.48
CA GLU A 244 21.01 2.04 -13.30
C GLU A 244 19.78 1.65 -12.48
N GLY A 245 19.82 1.84 -11.16
CA GLY A 245 18.64 1.74 -10.29
C GLY A 245 18.53 0.48 -9.44
N MET A 246 19.44 -0.49 -9.57
CA MET A 246 19.50 -1.61 -8.62
C MET A 246 19.87 -1.08 -7.22
N PRO A 247 19.02 -1.28 -6.19
CA PRO A 247 19.34 -0.83 -4.84
C PRO A 247 20.50 -1.63 -4.23
N ALA A 248 21.17 -1.03 -3.25
CA ALA A 248 22.24 -1.68 -2.51
C ALA A 248 21.69 -2.57 -1.38
N TYR A 249 22.26 -3.76 -1.24
CA TYR A 249 21.98 -4.72 -0.17
C TYR A 249 23.26 -4.94 0.66
N PRO A 250 23.61 -3.97 1.54
CA PRO A 250 24.80 -4.06 2.37
C PRO A 250 24.69 -5.20 3.39
N GLU A 251 25.79 -5.53 4.06
CA GLU A 251 25.87 -6.61 5.07
C GLU A 251 24.82 -6.47 6.19
N SER A 252 24.43 -5.23 6.51
CA SER A 252 23.39 -4.94 7.50
C SER A 252 21.97 -5.34 7.06
N LEU A 253 21.72 -5.45 5.76
CA LEU A 253 20.42 -5.83 5.20
C LEU A 253 20.40 -7.28 4.70
N LEU A 254 21.52 -7.74 4.13
CA LEU A 254 21.70 -9.09 3.61
C LEU A 254 23.01 -9.64 4.15
N SER A 255 22.96 -10.53 5.14
CA SER A 255 24.19 -11.10 5.72
C SER A 255 24.97 -11.93 4.69
N GLU A 256 26.27 -12.16 4.89
CA GLU A 256 27.06 -12.98 3.97
C GLU A 256 26.49 -14.40 3.77
N PRO A 257 26.02 -15.14 4.81
CA PRO A 257 25.32 -16.41 4.60
C PRO A 257 24.05 -16.27 3.74
N ASP A 258 23.28 -15.21 3.93
CA ASP A 258 22.06 -14.95 3.16
C ASP A 258 22.36 -14.58 1.71
N LEU A 259 23.41 -13.79 1.48
CA LEU A 259 23.92 -13.51 0.14
C LEU A 259 24.31 -14.81 -0.57
N GLN A 260 25.04 -15.71 0.10
CA GLN A 260 25.42 -16.99 -0.49
C GLN A 260 24.20 -17.86 -0.82
N ALA A 261 23.15 -17.82 0.01
CA ALA A 261 21.88 -18.47 -0.28
C ALA A 261 21.20 -17.89 -1.54
N VAL A 262 21.10 -16.55 -1.65
CA VAL A 262 20.57 -15.88 -2.85
C VAL A 262 21.37 -16.24 -4.09
N LEU A 263 22.70 -16.23 -4.02
CA LEU A 263 23.57 -16.64 -5.14
C LEU A 263 23.38 -18.12 -5.50
N ALA A 264 23.18 -19.00 -4.51
CA ALA A 264 22.87 -20.41 -4.74
C ALA A 264 21.55 -20.57 -5.50
N TYR A 265 20.53 -19.78 -5.15
CA TYR A 265 19.27 -19.75 -5.90
C TYR A 265 19.45 -19.23 -7.32
N ILE A 266 20.13 -18.10 -7.53
CA ILE A 266 20.37 -17.52 -8.87
C ILE A 266 21.12 -18.51 -9.79
N ARG A 267 22.03 -19.35 -9.24
CA ARG A 267 22.72 -20.39 -10.03
C ARG A 267 21.75 -21.42 -10.64
N THR A 268 20.58 -21.64 -10.05
CA THR A 268 19.56 -22.56 -10.58
C THR A 268 18.91 -22.07 -11.86
N PHE A 269 18.95 -20.76 -12.15
CA PHE A 269 18.35 -20.18 -13.36
C PHE A 269 19.08 -20.62 -14.64
N ARG A 270 20.35 -21.02 -14.54
CA ARG A 270 21.19 -21.42 -15.67
C ARG A 270 20.91 -22.84 -16.19
N SER A 271 20.21 -23.67 -15.42
CA SER A 271 19.94 -25.07 -15.75
C SER A 271 18.60 -25.30 -16.48
N GLY A 272 17.86 -24.25 -16.81
CA GLY A 272 16.47 -24.32 -17.30
C GLY A 272 16.23 -23.79 -18.73
N SER A 273 17.23 -23.72 -19.60
CA SER A 273 17.07 -23.34 -21.02
C SER A 273 17.35 -24.49 -21.96
#